data_AF-A7I7V1-F1
#
_entry.id   AF-A7I7V1-F1
#
_cell.length_a   1.000
_cell.length_b   1.000
_cell.length_c   1.000
_cell.angle_alpha   90.00
_cell.angle_beta   90.00
_cell.angle_gamma   90.00
#
_symmetry.space_group_name_H-M   'P 1'
#
loop_
_entity.id
_entity.type
_entity.pdbx_description
1 polymer ?
#
loop_
_entity_poly.entity_id
_entity_poly.type
_entity_poly.pdbx_seq_one_letter_code
_entity_poly.pdbx_strand_id
1 'polypeptide(L)'
;MIPGFFKKYKLEIIFIVFIVAFAVLFLYEQNTQAQAKWEGSDDQGSAAIEATGYTPWIQPLWTPPSSEVESLLFSIQSGLGAFVIGYFFGFYRGKRDSGNQA
;
A
#
# COMPACT_ATOMS: atom_id res chain seq x y z
N MET A 1 -26.88 13.95 -16.43
CA MET A 1 -25.97 12.78 -16.43
C MET A 1 -25.55 12.55 -17.88
N ILE A 2 -24.29 12.85 -18.24
CA ILE A 2 -23.88 12.97 -19.67
C ILE A 2 -23.40 11.60 -20.20
N PRO A 3 -24.13 10.97 -21.13
CA PRO A 3 -23.77 9.67 -21.68
C PRO A 3 -22.54 9.84 -22.61
N GLY A 4 -21.39 9.33 -22.17
CA GLY A 4 -20.12 9.37 -22.92
C GLY A 4 -18.91 9.72 -22.07
N PHE A 5 -19.09 10.53 -21.01
CA PHE A 5 -18.02 10.93 -20.09
C PHE A 5 -17.34 9.72 -19.44
N PHE A 6 -18.16 8.77 -18.95
CA PHE A 6 -17.67 7.57 -18.29
C PHE A 6 -16.82 6.68 -19.19
N LYS A 7 -16.99 6.68 -20.53
CA LYS A 7 -16.24 5.77 -21.41
C LYS A 7 -14.79 6.21 -21.62
N LYS A 8 -14.53 7.52 -21.57
CA LYS A 8 -13.21 8.13 -21.72
C LYS A 8 -12.40 8.11 -20.43
N TYR A 9 -13.06 8.33 -19.29
CA TYR A 9 -12.41 8.48 -17.97
C TYR A 9 -12.60 7.28 -17.04
N LYS A 10 -12.79 6.06 -17.59
CA LYS A 10 -13.10 4.87 -16.78
C LYS A 10 -12.06 4.61 -15.70
N LEU A 11 -10.78 4.69 -16.07
CA LEU A 11 -9.66 4.38 -15.17
C LEU A 11 -9.51 5.43 -14.08
N GLU A 12 -9.65 6.70 -14.44
CA GLU A 12 -9.57 7.84 -13.53
C GLU A 12 -10.73 7.80 -12.52
N ILE A 13 -11.94 7.47 -12.98
CA ILE A 13 -13.10 7.31 -12.09
C ILE A 13 -12.88 6.12 -11.14
N ILE A 14 -12.38 4.97 -11.64
CA ILE A 14 -12.07 3.82 -10.78
C ILE A 14 -11.01 4.19 -9.74
N PHE A 15 -9.96 4.90 -10.14
CA PHE A 15 -8.89 5.34 -9.26
C PHE A 15 -9.39 6.32 -8.18
N ILE A 16 -10.22 7.29 -8.56
CA ILE A 16 -10.85 8.21 -7.60
C ILE A 16 -11.77 7.45 -6.64
N VAL A 17 -12.59 6.52 -7.13
CA VAL A 17 -13.44 5.69 -6.28
C VAL A 17 -12.62 4.87 -5.30
N PHE A 18 -11.49 4.31 -5.75
CA PHE A 18 -10.57 3.57 -4.90
C PHE A 18 -9.97 4.47 -3.80
N ILE A 19 -9.49 5.67 -4.15
CA ILE A 19 -8.96 6.65 -3.18
C ILE A 19 -10.03 7.05 -2.15
N VAL A 20 -11.25 7.35 -2.62
CA VAL A 20 -12.36 7.73 -1.75
C VAL A 20 -12.75 6.58 -0.82
N ALA A 21 -12.84 5.36 -1.34
CA ALA A 21 -13.13 4.17 -0.53
C ALA A 21 -12.05 3.96 0.54
N PHE A 22 -10.77 4.06 0.16
CA PHE A 22 -9.64 3.97 1.09
C PHE A 22 -9.71 5.07 2.17
N ALA A 23 -9.96 6.32 1.79
CA ALA A 23 -10.07 7.43 2.72
C ALA A 23 -11.25 7.27 3.68
N VAL A 24 -12.40 6.78 3.21
CA VAL A 24 -13.57 6.50 4.06
C VAL A 24 -13.27 5.40 5.08
N LEU A 25 -12.64 4.30 4.65
CA LEU A 25 -12.21 3.23 5.56
C LEU A 25 -11.20 3.75 6.59
N PHE A 26 -10.23 4.55 6.15
CA PHE A 26 -9.23 5.16 7.01
C PHE A 26 -9.85 6.06 8.08
N LEU A 27 -10.78 6.94 7.70
CA LEU A 27 -11.48 7.83 8.63
C LEU A 27 -12.41 7.07 9.58
N TYR A 28 -13.01 5.97 9.12
CA TYR A 28 -13.85 5.11 9.95
C TYR A 28 -13.05 4.44 11.07
N GLU A 29 -11.88 3.86 10.75
CA GLU A 29 -10.97 3.27 11.75
C GLU A 29 -10.52 4.31 12.79
N GLN A 30 -10.08 5.49 12.33
CA GLN A 30 -9.63 6.58 13.21
C GLN A 30 -10.74 7.10 14.16
N ASN A 31 -12.01 7.07 13.75
CA ASN A 31 -13.13 7.53 14.58
C ASN A 31 -13.57 6.48 15.61
N THR A 32 -13.42 5.20 15.29
CA THR A 32 -13.93 4.08 16.11
C THR A 32 -12.90 3.62 17.14
N GLN A 33 -11.60 3.74 16.82
CA GLN A 33 -10.49 3.34 17.69
C GLN A 33 -9.69 4.59 18.08
N ALA A 34 -10.02 5.20 19.23
CA ALA A 34 -9.36 6.42 19.73
C ALA A 34 -7.84 6.27 19.99
N GLN A 35 -7.30 5.06 19.84
CA GLN A 35 -5.89 4.68 19.95
C GLN A 35 -5.50 3.71 18.83
N ALA A 36 -6.04 3.87 17.60
CA ALA A 36 -5.51 3.16 16.43
C ALA A 36 -4.10 3.69 16.12
N LYS A 37 -3.14 3.25 16.94
CA LYS A 37 -1.74 3.21 16.55
C LYS A 37 -1.70 2.29 15.34
N TRP A 38 -1.28 2.85 14.22
CA TRP A 38 -0.98 2.13 13.00
C TRP A 38 0.33 1.35 13.21
N GLU A 39 0.27 0.40 14.15
CA GLU A 39 1.33 -0.55 14.43
C GLU A 39 1.37 -1.59 13.31
N GLY A 40 2.56 -2.10 13.05
CA GLY A 40 2.75 -3.06 11.98
C GLY A 40 1.94 -4.32 12.25
N SER A 41 1.64 -5.09 11.19
CA SER A 41 1.08 -6.44 11.36
C SER A 41 1.96 -7.32 12.26
N ASP A 42 3.26 -7.03 12.34
CA ASP A 42 4.22 -7.76 13.15
C ASP A 42 4.07 -7.50 14.66
N ASP A 43 3.70 -6.27 15.05
CA ASP A 43 3.49 -5.89 16.46
C ASP A 43 2.26 -6.62 17.04
N GLN A 44 1.15 -6.61 16.30
CA GLN A 44 -0.09 -7.29 16.70
C GLN A 44 0.09 -8.82 16.74
N GLY A 45 0.84 -9.36 15.77
CA GLY A 45 1.18 -10.78 15.71
C GLY A 45 2.04 -11.21 16.90
N SER A 46 3.08 -10.43 17.20
CA SER A 46 3.99 -10.71 18.32
C SER A 46 3.26 -10.67 19.66
N ALA A 47 2.43 -9.64 19.91
CA ALA A 47 1.65 -9.52 21.14
C ALA A 47 0.69 -10.69 21.34
N ALA A 48 0.03 -11.16 20.27
CA ALA A 48 -0.88 -12.30 20.34
C ALA A 48 -0.13 -13.62 20.65
N ILE A 49 1.07 -13.79 20.11
CA ILE A 49 1.89 -14.98 20.33
C ILE A 49 2.51 -14.97 21.74
N GLU A 50 3.02 -13.83 22.21
CA GLU A 50 3.54 -13.68 23.57
C GLU A 50 2.47 -13.96 24.63
N ALA A 51 1.21 -13.58 24.38
CA ALA A 51 0.08 -13.88 25.26
C ALA A 51 -0.19 -15.39 25.42
N THR A 52 0.29 -16.23 24.49
CA THR A 52 0.20 -17.70 24.60
C THR A 52 1.33 -18.33 25.42
N GLY A 53 2.25 -17.52 25.96
CA GLY A 53 3.41 -17.98 26.72
C GLY A 53 4.56 -18.49 25.85
N TYR A 54 4.54 -18.19 24.55
CA TYR A 54 5.59 -18.55 23.62
C TYR A 54 6.84 -17.70 23.82
N THR A 55 7.99 -18.35 23.92
CA THR A 55 9.30 -17.68 23.97
C THR A 55 9.98 -17.79 22.61
N PRO A 56 10.46 -16.67 22.02
CA PRO A 56 11.17 -16.69 20.74
C PRO A 56 12.38 -17.63 20.79
N TRP A 57 12.40 -18.63 19.91
CA TRP A 57 13.49 -19.61 19.76
C TRP A 57 14.59 -19.11 18.82
N ILE A 58 14.39 -17.97 18.16
CA ILE A 58 15.35 -17.27 17.30
C ILE A 58 15.34 -15.80 17.69
N GLN A 59 16.53 -15.23 17.88
CA GLN A 59 16.71 -13.80 18.13
C GLN A 59 16.93 -13.08 16.79
N PRO A 60 16.38 -11.86 16.59
CA PRO A 60 16.65 -11.07 15.39
C PRO A 60 18.16 -10.85 15.25
N LEU A 61 18.72 -11.15 14.08
CA LEU A 61 20.13 -10.87 13.77
C LEU A 61 20.43 -9.37 13.72
N TRP A 62 19.40 -8.58 13.42
CA TRP A 62 19.46 -7.14 13.40
C TRP A 62 18.06 -6.58 13.68
N THR A 63 17.98 -5.65 14.63
CA THR A 63 16.77 -4.90 14.94
C THR A 63 17.02 -3.44 14.60
N PRO A 64 16.15 -2.77 13.82
CA PRO A 64 16.34 -1.37 13.51
C PRO A 64 16.39 -0.55 14.81
N PRO A 65 17.38 0.36 14.96
CA PRO A 65 17.57 1.11 16.20
C PRO A 65 16.48 2.16 16.47
N SER A 66 15.59 2.42 15.51
CA SER A 66 14.47 3.36 15.63
C SER A 66 13.34 3.00 14.65
N SER A 67 12.09 3.26 15.05
CA SER A 67 10.90 3.14 14.20
C SER A 67 10.92 4.05 12.97
N GLU A 68 11.68 5.15 13.03
CA GLU A 68 11.90 6.04 11.88
C GLU A 68 12.69 5.34 10.77
N VAL A 69 13.68 4.52 11.15
CA VAL A 69 14.53 3.78 10.21
C VAL A 69 13.73 2.65 9.57
N GLU A 70 12.86 1.98 10.34
CA GLU A 70 11.93 0.98 9.82
C GLU A 70 10.98 1.59 8.77
N SER A 71 10.35 2.72 9.11
CA SER A 71 9.44 3.43 8.19
C SER A 71 10.17 3.94 6.94
N LEU A 72 11.41 4.38 7.06
CA LEU A 72 12.25 4.80 5.93
C LEU A 72 12.53 3.63 4.98
N LEU A 73 12.94 2.47 5.52
CA LEU A 73 13.20 1.28 4.73
C LEU A 73 11.94 0.81 4.00
N PHE A 74 10.79 0.82 4.68
CA PHE A 74 9.50 0.48 4.06
C PHE A 74 9.09 1.48 2.97
N SER A 75 9.33 2.77 3.18
CA SER A 75 9.03 3.81 2.20
C SER A 75 9.86 3.66 0.92
N ILE A 76 11.15 3.32 1.06
CA ILE A 76 12.03 3.06 -0.08
C ILE A 76 11.58 1.81 -0.84
N GLN A 77 11.25 0.72 -0.13
CA GLN A 77 10.72 -0.50 -0.74
C GLN A 77 9.43 -0.22 -1.53
N SER A 78 8.52 0.55 -0.94
CA SER A 78 7.27 0.97 -1.57
C SER A 78 7.51 1.83 -2.82
N GLY A 79 8.44 2.78 -2.75
CA GLY A 79 8.83 3.62 -3.88
C GLY A 79 9.43 2.82 -5.05
N LEU A 80 10.31 1.86 -4.74
CA LEU A 80 10.88 0.96 -5.74
C LEU A 80 9.81 0.06 -6.37
N GLY A 81 8.90 -0.49 -5.57
CA GLY A 81 7.77 -1.28 -6.07
C GLY A 81 6.88 -0.48 -7.02
N ALA A 82 6.52 0.75 -6.63
CA ALA A 82 5.74 1.67 -7.47
C ALA A 82 6.46 2.01 -8.79
N PHE A 83 7.77 2.23 -8.74
CA PHE A 83 8.59 2.49 -9.92
C PHE A 83 8.56 1.31 -10.90
N VAL A 84 8.78 0.08 -10.42
CA VAL A 84 8.76 -1.13 -11.26
C VAL A 84 7.39 -1.33 -11.91
N ILE A 85 6.31 -1.19 -11.14
CA ILE A 85 4.95 -1.33 -11.65
C ILE A 85 4.66 -0.25 -12.71
N GLY A 86 5.02 1.00 -12.42
CA GLY A 86 4.85 2.11 -13.35
C GLY A 86 5.62 1.92 -14.65
N TYR A 87 6.88 1.48 -14.57
CA TYR A 87 7.70 1.16 -15.75
C TYR A 87 7.07 0.06 -16.60
N PHE A 88 6.57 -1.02 -15.99
CA PHE A 88 5.93 -2.11 -16.71
C PHE A 88 4.71 -1.62 -17.49
N PHE A 89 3.77 -0.91 -16.83
CA PHE A 89 2.61 -0.37 -17.51
C PHE A 89 2.96 0.65 -18.60
N GLY A 90 3.96 1.50 -18.35
CA GLY A 90 4.47 2.47 -19.33
C GLY A 90 5.08 1.80 -20.56
N PHE A 91 5.91 0.78 -20.36
CA PHE A 91 6.54 0.02 -21.44
C PHE A 91 5.51 -0.68 -22.33
N TYR A 92 4.52 -1.36 -21.74
CA TYR A 92 3.45 -2.02 -22.50
C TYR A 92 2.53 -1.03 -23.21
N ARG A 93 2.28 0.16 -22.65
CA ARG A 93 1.55 1.23 -23.34
C ARG A 93 2.34 1.70 -24.57
N GLY A 94 3.61 2.05 -24.39
CA GLY A 94 4.47 2.53 -25.47
C GLY A 94 4.58 1.53 -26.62
N LYS A 95 4.75 0.23 -26.31
CA LYS A 95 4.84 -0.82 -27.32
C LYS A 95 3.55 -0.99 -28.15
N ARG A 96 2.37 -0.74 -27.57
CA ARG A 96 1.07 -0.79 -28.29
C ARG A 96 0.91 0.41 -29.22
N ASP A 97 1.37 1.58 -28.82
CA ASP A 97 1.29 2.80 -29.64
C ASP A 97 2.28 2.76 -30.81
N SER A 98 3.46 2.13 -30.64
CA SER A 98 4.42 1.90 -31.74
C SER A 98 3.93 0.87 -32.77
N GLY A 99 3.11 -0.10 -32.36
CA GLY A 99 2.55 -1.12 -33.25
C GLY A 99 1.30 -0.70 -34.01
N ASN A 100 0.69 0.44 -33.65
CA ASN A 100 -0.51 0.97 -34.29
C ASN A 100 -0.19 2.09 -35.31
N GLN A 101 1.10 2.42 -35.50
CA GLN A 101 1.61 3.37 -36.50
C GLN A 101 2.39 2.67 -37.64
N ALA A 102 2.33 1.35 -37.71
CA ALA A 102 2.79 0.53 -38.84
C ALA A 102 1.59 -0.18 -39.48
#